data_AF-A0A356Q120-F1
#
_entry.id   AF-A0A356Q120-F1
#
_cell.length_a   1.000
_cell.length_b   1.000
_cell.length_c   1.000
_cell.angle_alpha   90.00
_cell.angle_beta   90.00
_cell.angle_gamma   90.00
#
_symmetry.space_group_name_H-M   'P 1'
#
loop_
_entity.id
_entity.type
_entity.pdbx_description
1 polymer ?
#
loop_
_entity_poly.entity_id
_entity_poly.type
_entity_poly.pdbx_seq_one_letter_code
_entity_poly.pdbx_strand_id
1 'polypeptide(L)' 'MHIYKICDACLWEDAEQNGVFKGAGIDIEDGYIHLSTATQLAETARLHFHNRSGQVLVTVDADKLDITWEPSRGGDF' A
#
# COMPACT_ATOMS: atom_id res chain seq x y z
N MET A 1 14.40 5.35 1.16
CA MET A 1 13.13 6.13 1.14
C MET A 1 12.03 5.25 1.73
N HIS A 2 11.07 5.78 2.50
CA HIS A 2 9.94 4.98 2.99
C HIS A 2 8.68 5.16 2.16
N ILE A 3 8.08 4.05 1.78
CA ILE A 3 6.77 3.97 1.14
C ILE A 3 5.83 3.13 2.01
N TYR A 4 4.54 3.34 1.82
CA TYR A 4 3.53 2.85 2.75
C TYR A 4 2.46 2.06 2.02
N LYS A 5 1.99 0.99 2.67
CA LYS A 5 0.79 0.25 2.26
C LYS A 5 -0.22 0.26 3.40
N ILE A 6 -1.47 0.61 3.08
CA ILE A 6 -2.59 0.33 3.97
C ILE A 6 -3.29 -0.92 3.43
N CYS A 7 -3.50 -1.91 4.29
CA CYS A 7 -4.25 -3.13 3.96
C CYS A 7 -4.97 -3.68 5.20
N ASP A 8 -5.87 -4.65 5.00
CA ASP A 8 -6.57 -5.29 6.10
C ASP A 8 -5.63 -6.21 6.89
N ALA A 9 -5.78 -6.24 8.23
CA ALA A 9 -4.92 -7.01 9.12
C ALA A 9 -4.86 -8.49 8.73
N CYS A 10 -6.00 -9.11 8.41
CA CYS A 10 -6.04 -10.52 8.01
C CYS A 10 -5.19 -10.80 6.75
N LEU A 11 -5.16 -9.85 5.81
CA LEU A 11 -4.36 -9.99 4.59
C LEU A 11 -2.86 -9.85 4.91
N TRP A 12 -2.53 -8.97 5.84
CA TRP A 12 -1.16 -8.84 6.32
C TRP A 12 -0.69 -10.09 7.07
N GLU A 13 -1.51 -10.65 7.95
CA GLU A 13 -1.22 -11.88 8.68
C GLU A 13 -1.00 -13.07 7.72
N ASP A 14 -1.78 -13.17 6.63
CA ASP A 14 -1.55 -14.17 5.58
C ASP A 14 -0.23 -13.93 4.85
N ALA A 15 0.10 -12.67 4.54
CA ALA A 15 1.36 -12.32 3.90
C ALA A 15 2.57 -12.64 4.78
N GLU A 16 2.50 -12.39 6.09
CA GLU A 16 3.54 -12.75 7.04
C GLU A 16 3.73 -14.27 7.12
N GLN A 17 2.64 -15.05 7.14
CA GLN A 17 2.70 -16.51 7.16
C GLN A 17 3.28 -17.11 5.87
N ASN A 18 2.95 -16.54 4.71
CA ASN A 18 3.45 -17.02 3.42
C ASN A 18 4.79 -16.41 3.02
N GLY A 19 5.26 -15.39 3.76
CA GLY A 19 6.45 -14.59 3.41
C GLY A 19 6.31 -13.73 2.16
N VAL A 20 5.10 -13.57 1.61
CA VAL A 20 4.84 -12.83 0.37
C VAL A 20 3.48 -12.12 0.46
N PHE A 21 3.49 -10.81 0.23
CA PHE A 21 2.27 -10.02 0.05
C PHE A 21 1.85 -10.03 -1.42
N LYS A 22 0.66 -10.57 -1.71
CA LYS A 22 0.16 -10.74 -3.09
C LYS A 22 -0.69 -9.58 -3.62
N GLY A 23 -0.93 -8.56 -2.81
CA GLY A 23 -1.82 -7.44 -3.16
C GLY A 23 -3.18 -7.54 -2.45
N ALA A 24 -3.81 -6.38 -2.26
CA ALA A 24 -5.15 -6.22 -1.71
C ALA A 24 -6.13 -5.86 -2.83
N GLY A 25 -7.23 -6.62 -3.00
CA GLY A 25 -8.37 -6.29 -3.87
C GLY A 25 -8.00 -5.61 -5.20
N ILE A 26 -8.05 -4.28 -5.21
CA ILE A 26 -7.68 -3.43 -6.35
C ILE A 26 -6.26 -3.66 -6.89
N ASP A 27 -5.28 -4.02 -6.06
CA ASP A 27 -3.92 -4.35 -6.50
C ASP A 27 -3.91 -5.57 -7.44
N ILE A 28 -4.79 -6.54 -7.17
CA ILE A 28 -4.89 -7.77 -7.96
C ILE A 28 -5.60 -7.47 -9.28
N GLU A 29 -6.62 -6.60 -9.24
CA GLU A 29 -7.37 -6.17 -10.43
C GLU A 29 -6.50 -5.33 -11.38
N ASP A 30 -5.70 -4.41 -10.84
CA ASP A 30 -4.84 -3.51 -11.61
C ASP A 30 -3.49 -4.17 -12.00
N GLY A 31 -3.11 -5.26 -11.33
CA GLY A 31 -1.91 -6.04 -11.65
C GLY A 31 -0.62 -5.52 -11.03
N TYR A 32 -0.71 -4.56 -10.10
CA TYR A 32 0.44 -4.00 -9.35
C TYR A 32 0.03 -3.58 -7.94
N ILE A 33 1.00 -3.51 -7.01
CA ILE A 33 0.73 -3.15 -5.62
C ILE A 33 0.73 -1.61 -5.48
N HIS A 34 -0.40 -1.04 -5.09
CA HIS A 34 -0.50 0.39 -4.80
C HIS A 34 0.25 0.72 -3.51
N LEU A 35 1.29 1.53 -3.64
CA LEU A 35 2.06 2.08 -2.53
C LEU A 35 1.84 3.59 -2.49
N SER A 36 2.01 4.19 -1.32
CA SER A 36 1.86 5.63 -1.13
C SER A 36 3.12 6.20 -0.49
N THR A 37 3.49 7.42 -0.86
CA THR A 37 4.51 8.19 -0.13
C THR A 37 3.94 8.72 1.20
N ALA A 38 4.81 9.24 2.07
CA ALA A 38 4.39 9.84 3.34
C ALA A 38 3.39 10.99 3.16
N THR A 39 3.52 11.77 2.08
CA THR A 39 2.65 12.92 1.77
C THR A 39 1.29 12.46 1.24
N GLN A 40 1.24 11.39 0.46
CA GLN A 40 0.00 10.80 -0.08
C GLN A 40 -0.78 10.00 0.97
N LEU A 41 -0.10 9.45 1.99
CA LEU A 41 -0.68 8.50 2.93
C LEU A 41 -1.95 9.01 3.62
N ALA A 42 -1.95 10.26 4.09
CA ALA A 42 -3.09 10.84 4.80
C ALA A 42 -4.33 10.97 3.90
N GLU A 43 -4.13 11.34 2.64
CA GLU A 43 -5.21 11.44 1.67
C GLU A 43 -5.73 10.06 1.25
N THR A 44 -4.83 9.09 1.00
CA THR A 44 -5.20 7.71 0.71
C THR A 44 -6.03 7.10 1.84
N ALA A 45 -5.60 7.30 3.10
CA ALA A 45 -6.35 6.85 4.28
C ALA A 45 -7.75 7.47 4.32
N ARG A 46 -7.87 8.77 4.08
CA ARG A 46 -9.14 9.50 4.09
C ARG A 46 -10.08 9.07 2.96
N LEU A 47 -9.57 8.79 1.76
CA LEU A 47 -10.39 8.46 0.59
C LEU A 47 -10.84 6.99 0.59
N HIS A 48 -9.96 6.06 0.95
CA HIS A 48 -10.20 4.63 0.76
C HIS A 48 -10.52 3.88 2.06
N PHE A 49 -10.08 4.39 3.21
CA PHE A 49 -10.14 3.70 4.49
C PHE A 49 -10.97 4.44 5.56
N HIS A 50 -11.66 5.52 5.19
CA HIS A 50 -12.56 6.21 6.10
C HIS A 50 -13.65 5.28 6.66
N ASN A 51 -13.89 5.34 7.97
CA ASN A 51 -14.81 4.48 8.72
C ASN A 51 -14.52 2.98 8.62
N ARG A 52 -13.31 2.58 8.21
CA ARG A 52 -12.86 1.20 8.32
C ARG A 52 -12.02 1.02 9.59
N SER A 53 -12.10 -0.17 10.17
CA SER A 53 -11.27 -0.59 11.29
C SER A 53 -10.61 -1.94 10.96
N GLY A 54 -9.54 -2.28 11.67
CA GLY A 54 -8.78 -3.51 11.40
C GLY A 54 -7.79 -3.39 10.23
N GLN A 55 -7.47 -2.17 9.79
CA GLN A 55 -6.38 -1.94 8.83
C GLN A 55 -5.05 -1.81 9.55
N VAL A 56 -3.99 -2.20 8.86
CA VAL A 56 -2.61 -2.01 9.29
C VAL A 56 -1.90 -1.10 8.30
N LEU A 57 -0.93 -0.34 8.83
CA LEU A 57 -0.01 0.47 8.05
C LEU A 57 1.34 -0.25 7.98
N VAL A 58 1.72 -0.67 6.78
CA VAL A 58 3.00 -1.32 6.51
C VAL A 58 3.96 -0.26 5.98
N THR A 59 5.11 -0.13 6.65
CA THR A 59 6.21 0.72 6.17
C THR A 59 7.21 -0.15 5.43
N VAL A 60 7.53 0.23 4.20
CA VAL A 60 8.43 -0.49 3.32
C VAL A 60 9.60 0.42 2.97
N ASP A 61 10.81 -0.16 3.01
CA ASP A 61 12.01 0.52 2.56
C ASP A 61 12.13 0.38 1.04
N ALA A 62 11.82 1.47 0.34
CA ALA A 62 11.81 1.50 -1.13
C ALA A 62 13.19 1.23 -1.72
N ASP A 63 14.27 1.54 -0.99
CA ASP A 63 15.64 1.34 -1.48
C ASP A 63 16.01 -0.15 -1.58
N LYS A 64 15.20 -1.02 -0.98
CA LYS A 64 15.36 -2.49 -1.02
C LYS A 64 14.52 -3.16 -2.10
N LEU A 65 13.75 -2.40 -2.86
CA LEU A 65 12.85 -2.91 -3.88
C LEU A 65 13.24 -2.34 -5.25
N ASP A 66 13.03 -3.15 -6.28
CA ASP A 66 13.06 -2.69 -7.66
C ASP A 66 11.65 -2.23 -8.02
N ILE A 67 11.40 -0.91 -7.93
CA ILE A 67 10.08 -0.30 -8.16
C ILE A 67 10.12 0.73 -9.27
N THR A 68 9.02 0.79 -10.02
CA THR A 68 8.76 1.84 -11.00
C THR A 68 7.84 2.88 -10.37
N TRP A 69 8.24 4.15 -10.43
CA TRP A 69 7.41 5.27 -9.99
C TRP A 69 6.56 5.77 -11.15
N GLU A 70 5.24 5.70 -10.99
CA GLU A 70 4.29 6.22 -11.96
C GLU A 70 3.51 7.39 -11.33
N PRO A 71 3.33 8.51 -12.05
CA PRO A 71 2.62 9.66 -11.51
C PRO A 71 1.18 9.29 -11.15
N SER A 72 0.80 9.57 -9.91
CA SER A 72 -0.55 9.31 -9.40
C SER A 72 -1.49 10.48 -9.68
N ARG A 73 -2.77 10.35 -9.28
CA ARG A 73 -3.79 11.39 -9.43
C ARG A 73 -3.28 12.73 -8.87
N GLY A 74 -3.14 13.73 -9.74
CA GLY A 74 -2.65 15.07 -9.38
C GLY A 74 -1.22 15.39 -9.84
N GLY A 75 -0.48 14.41 -10.39
CA GLY A 75 0.89 14.61 -10.87
C GLY A 75 1.97 14.46 -9.80
N ASP A 76 1.61 14.00 -8.61
CA ASP A 76 2.57 13.63 -7.56
C ASP A 76 3.14 12.23 -7.81
N PHE A 77 4.44 12.10 -7.57
CA PHE A 77 5.21 10.85 -7.63
C PHE A 77 5.39 10.28 -6.22
#